data_AF-A0A3C2AZZ4-F1
#
_entry.id   AF-A0A3C2AZZ4-F1
#
_cell.length_a   1.000
_cell.length_b   1.000
_cell.length_c   1.000
_cell.angle_alpha   90.00
_cell.angle_beta   90.00
_cell.angle_gamma   90.00
#
_symmetry.space_group_name_H-M   'P 1'
#
loop_
_entity.id
_entity.type
_entity.pdbx_description
1 polymer ?
#
loop_
_entity_poly.entity_id
_entity_poly.type
_entity_poly.pdbx_seq_one_letter_code
_entity_poly.pdbx_strand_id
1 'polypeptide(L)' 'LSNVGIYGSGQAFEGLLIRMRSHPLPEARHYADLMLHELRKVIPSFLRRVDLPERGGRWSHYLSSAREHTSDLVESL' A
#
# COMPACT_ATOMS: atom_id res chain seq x y z
N LEU A 1 -16.97 -3.90 15.40
CA LEU A 1 -16.74 -2.87 14.36
C LEU A 1 -15.87 -1.79 14.99
N SER A 2 -14.73 -1.47 14.37
CA SER A 2 -13.83 -0.41 14.81
C SER A 2 -13.85 0.71 13.77
N ASN A 3 -13.81 1.96 14.21
CA ASN A 3 -13.81 3.14 13.35
C ASN A 3 -12.51 3.91 13.56
N VAL A 4 -11.89 4.39 12.48
CA VAL A 4 -10.66 5.18 12.53
C VAL A 4 -10.74 6.34 11.54
N GLY A 5 -10.31 7.52 11.97
CA GLY A 5 -10.11 8.68 11.12
C GLY A 5 -8.63 8.84 10.81
N ILE A 6 -8.28 9.10 9.54
CA ILE A 6 -6.90 9.30 9.08
C ILE A 6 -6.82 10.66 8.40
N TYR A 7 -5.88 11.49 8.83
CA TYR A 7 -5.54 12.76 8.19
C TYR A 7 -4.07 12.77 7.80
N GLY A 8 -3.75 13.34 6.64
CA GLY A 8 -2.39 13.38 6.14
C GLY A 8 -2.28 14.12 4.80
N SER A 9 -1.04 14.36 4.37
CA SER A 9 -0.76 14.93 3.06
C SER A 9 -0.99 13.91 1.93
N GLY A 10 -1.08 14.38 0.68
CA GLY A 10 -1.20 13.48 -0.47
C GLY A 10 -0.04 12.48 -0.60
N GLN A 11 1.18 12.89 -0.24
CA GLN A 11 2.35 12.00 -0.20
C GLN A 11 2.21 10.93 0.90
N ALA A 12 1.62 11.28 2.06
CA ALA A 12 1.37 10.32 3.12
C ALA A 12 0.35 9.25 2.69
N PHE A 13 -0.73 9.67 2.00
CA PHE A 13 -1.72 8.74 1.44
C PHE A 13 -1.13 7.84 0.37
N GLU A 14 -0.28 8.36 -0.52
CA GLU A 14 0.45 7.55 -1.50
C GLU A 14 1.31 6.48 -0.82
N GLY A 15 2.14 6.88 0.15
CA GLY A 15 3.00 5.96 0.88
C GLY A 15 2.24 4.93 1.72
N LEU A 16 1.07 5.31 2.25
CA LEU A 16 0.14 4.40 2.93
C LEU A 16 -0.40 3.36 1.97
N LEU A 17 -0.93 3.78 0.81
CA LEU A 17 -1.50 2.87 -0.20
C LEU A 17 -0.46 1.88 -0.73
N ILE A 18 0.76 2.32 -1.02
CA ILE A 18 1.86 1.43 -1.45
C ILE A 18 2.11 0.33 -0.39
N ARG A 19 2.15 0.70 0.89
CA ARG A 19 2.36 -0.25 1.99
C ARG A 19 1.18 -1.19 2.16
N MET A 20 -0.05 -0.68 2.16
CA MET A 20 -1.25 -1.51 2.31
C MET A 20 -1.39 -2.52 1.17
N ARG A 21 -1.08 -2.14 -0.07
CA ARG A 21 -1.10 -3.05 -1.23
C ARG A 21 -0.01 -4.14 -1.15
N SER A 22 1.11 -3.85 -0.50
CA SER A 22 2.19 -4.83 -0.23
C SER A 22 1.96 -5.67 1.04
N HIS A 23 0.86 -5.44 1.76
CA HIS A 23 0.61 -6.09 3.03
C HIS A 23 0.13 -7.54 2.82
N PRO A 24 0.53 -8.54 3.64
CA PRO A 24 0.11 -9.94 3.47
C PRO A 24 -1.40 -10.16 3.73
N LEU A 25 -2.01 -9.35 4.60
CA LEU A 25 -3.45 -9.44 4.88
C LEU A 25 -4.29 -9.01 3.67
N PRO A 26 -5.25 -9.84 3.22
CA PRO A 26 -6.15 -9.49 2.12
C PRO A 26 -7.06 -8.30 2.47
N GLU A 27 -7.46 -8.16 3.73
CA GLU A 27 -8.30 -7.05 4.19
C GLU A 27 -7.59 -5.71 4.01
N ALA A 28 -6.29 -5.65 4.31
CA ALA A 28 -5.49 -4.44 4.12
C ALA A 28 -5.41 -4.04 2.64
N ARG A 29 -5.23 -5.02 1.74
CA ARG A 29 -5.22 -4.79 0.29
C ARG A 29 -6.60 -4.33 -0.21
N HIS A 30 -7.67 -4.98 0.26
CA HIS A 30 -9.04 -4.62 -0.09
C HIS A 30 -9.39 -3.19 0.32
N TYR A 31 -9.06 -2.80 1.56
CA TYR A 31 -9.26 -1.42 2.01
C TYR A 31 -8.40 -0.42 1.22
N ALA A 32 -7.20 -0.80 0.80
CA ALA A 32 -6.38 0.07 -0.06
C ALA A 32 -7.07 0.38 -1.39
N ASP A 33 -7.73 -0.61 -2.01
CA ASP A 33 -8.47 -0.42 -3.26
C ASP A 33 -9.68 0.50 -3.07
N LEU A 34 -10.43 0.33 -1.98
CA LEU A 34 -11.55 1.21 -1.62
C LEU A 34 -11.08 2.65 -1.37
N MET A 35 -10.00 2.83 -0.60
CA MET A 35 -9.41 4.14 -0.34
C MET A 35 -8.90 4.78 -1.62
N LEU A 36 -8.21 4.03 -2.49
CA LEU A 36 -7.68 4.53 -3.76
C LEU A 36 -8.80 5.02 -4.68
N HIS A 37 -9.94 4.30 -4.74
CA HIS A 37 -11.10 4.71 -5.51
C HIS A 37 -11.65 6.08 -5.06
N GLU A 38 -11.83 6.27 -3.75
CA GLU A 38 -12.36 7.53 -3.20
C GLU A 38 -11.34 8.68 -3.29
N LEU A 39 -10.07 8.43 -2.92
CA LEU A 39 -9.04 9.46 -2.93
C LEU A 39 -8.74 9.99 -4.34
N ARG A 40 -8.93 9.17 -5.39
CA ARG A 40 -8.82 9.63 -6.80
C ARG A 40 -9.78 10.74 -7.16
N LYS A 41 -10.93 10.83 -6.48
CA LYS A 41 -11.92 11.90 -6.71
C LYS A 41 -11.46 13.24 -6.16
N VAL A 42 -10.57 13.24 -5.15
CA VAL A 42 -10.20 14.44 -4.38
C VAL A 42 -8.75 14.88 -4.62
N ILE A 43 -7.80 13.95 -4.70
CA ILE A 43 -6.35 14.23 -4.81
C ILE A 43 -5.64 13.45 -5.94
N PRO A 44 -6.16 13.47 -7.18
CA PRO A 44 -5.70 12.57 -8.25
C PRO A 44 -4.22 12.70 -8.62
N SER A 45 -3.64 13.90 -8.52
CA SER A 45 -2.23 14.15 -8.89
C SER A 45 -1.24 13.36 -8.04
N PHE A 46 -1.57 13.11 -6.77
CA PHE A 46 -0.72 12.40 -5.82
C PHE A 46 -0.78 10.87 -5.96
N LEU A 47 -1.82 10.33 -6.61
CA LEU A 47 -2.06 8.88 -6.65
C LEU A 47 -1.61 8.20 -7.94
N ARG A 48 -1.24 8.99 -8.97
CA ARG A 48 -0.82 8.45 -10.28
C ARG A 48 0.30 7.41 -10.16
N ARG A 49 1.24 7.65 -9.26
CA ARG A 49 2.42 6.79 -9.07
C ARG A 49 2.10 5.46 -8.42
N VAL A 50 1.00 5.35 -7.66
CA VAL A 50 0.54 4.09 -7.05
C VAL A 50 0.23 3.04 -8.12
N ASP A 51 -0.28 3.47 -9.27
CA ASP A 51 -0.70 2.60 -10.36
C ASP A 51 0.41 2.28 -11.36
N LEU A 52 1.45 3.11 -11.41
CA LEU A 52 2.54 2.91 -12.35
C LEU A 52 3.32 1.63 -12.00
N PRO A 53 3.42 0.65 -12.92
CA PRO A 53 4.16 -0.59 -12.68
C PRO A 53 5.59 -0.32 -12.23
N GLU A 54 6.30 0.58 -12.93
CA GLU A 54 7.68 0.95 -12.63
C GLU A 54 7.87 1.85 -11.39
N ARG A 55 6.78 2.22 -10.69
CA ARG A 55 6.82 3.02 -9.46
C ARG A 55 6.11 2.29 -8.33
N GLY A 56 4.84 2.57 -8.10
CA GLY A 56 4.05 1.97 -7.02
C GLY A 56 4.06 0.45 -7.09
N GLY A 57 3.95 -0.12 -8.29
CA GLY A 57 4.04 -1.57 -8.50
C GLY A 57 5.37 -2.15 -8.02
N ARG A 58 6.49 -1.60 -8.49
CA ARG A 58 7.85 -2.00 -8.07
C ARG A 58 8.09 -1.84 -6.58
N TRP A 59 7.62 -0.75 -5.98
CA TRP A 59 7.74 -0.54 -4.54
C TRP A 59 6.91 -1.56 -3.75
N SER A 60 5.68 -1.83 -4.17
CA SER A 60 4.85 -2.84 -3.51
C SER A 60 5.47 -4.24 -3.62
N HIS A 61 6.00 -4.62 -4.79
CA HIS A 61 6.70 -5.89 -4.98
C HIS A 61 7.96 -5.98 -4.13
N TYR A 62 8.79 -4.93 -4.10
CA TYR A 62 9.98 -4.90 -3.26
C TYR A 62 9.63 -5.10 -1.77
N LEU A 63 8.61 -4.39 -1.28
CA LEU A 63 8.17 -4.49 0.11
C LEU A 63 7.58 -5.86 0.47
N SER A 64 6.84 -6.50 -0.45
CA SER A 64 6.35 -7.86 -0.22
C SER A 64 7.50 -8.87 -0.23
N SER A 65 8.37 -8.85 -1.24
CA SER A 65 9.50 -9.78 -1.35
C SER A 65 10.49 -9.62 -0.20
N ALA A 66 10.81 -8.39 0.22
CA ALA A 66 11.70 -8.18 1.36
C ALA A 66 11.14 -8.80 2.64
N ARG A 67 9.82 -8.72 2.85
CA ARG A 67 9.15 -9.36 3.99
C ARG A 67 9.19 -10.88 3.87
N GLU A 68 8.86 -11.42 2.72
CA GLU A 68 8.89 -12.87 2.43
C GLU A 68 10.28 -13.44 2.68
N HIS A 69 11.32 -12.88 2.06
CA HIS A 69 12.71 -13.31 2.28
C HIS A 69 13.12 -13.24 3.75
N THR A 70 12.70 -12.19 4.48
CA THR A 70 13.00 -12.10 5.92
C THR A 70 12.32 -13.21 6.70
N SER A 71 11.06 -13.55 6.36
CA SER A 71 10.33 -14.66 6.97
C SER A 71 11.01 -15.99 6.71
N ASP A 72 11.40 -16.25 5.46
CA ASP A 72 12.07 -17.49 5.04
C ASP A 72 13.41 -17.68 5.78
N LEU A 73 14.18 -16.60 5.91
CA LEU A 73 15.44 -16.63 6.67
C LEU A 73 15.21 -16.99 8.13
N VAL A 74 14.19 -16.41 8.76
CA VAL A 74 13.84 -16.71 10.16
C VAL A 74 13.37 -18.16 10.32
N GLU A 75 12.62 -18.70 9.35
CA GLU A 75 12.18 -20.11 9.37
C GLU A 75 13.31 -21.10 9.15
N SER A 76 14.40 -20.67 8.49
CA SER A 76 15.59 -21.50 8.24
C SER A 76 16.59 -21.57 9.41
N LEU A 77 16.40 -20.77 10.46
CA LEU A 77 17.23 -20.74 11.69
C LEU A 77 16.76 -21.78 12.71
#